data_AF-A0A6A6QI37-F1
#
_entry.id   AF-A0A6A6QI37-F1
#
_cell.length_a   1.000
_cell.length_b   1.000
_cell.length_c   1.000
_cell.angle_alpha   90.00
_cell.angle_beta   90.00
_cell.angle_gamma   90.00
#
_symmetry.space_group_name_H-M   'P 1'
#
loop_
_entity.id
_entity.type
_entity.pdbx_description
1 polymer ?
#
loop_
_entity_poly.entity_id
_entity_poly.type
_entity_poly.pdbx_seq_one_letter_code
_entity_poly.pdbx_strand_id
1 'polypeptide(L)'
;MLFGWNNRGFSFDVEADCNKSNASIDCSVSFRNGSNIVSAFGHRDQITPDPDIAGKGAPTENGTTSCSSRSRTSWAYQAIVYIANFISTGKCNLTTYHYYVALDSVLVACSTLVLIFISARHHYRTTVASLVRFSATVVIFSLLGIFIVYLAHKNRQEQFPELFPPRSRNDSAILLPVSCFIDKDLIHLKTPFATDVNPPLLTTEQQARMGRPIKTGYLPEIILYLFLMAYLFLGMCAQLWDVFCKDSRRAHVAKRTSFVLKAFWSTTFLLCLGTDIYCIAHIGWLKGWAASSGWMKDGREGDLSTIGQIMAIATPGLFLVACCDKVKFRKGPEKNMDHEERLPLTQQGYSSVPQPRR
;
A
#
# COMPACT_ATOMS: atom_id res chain seq x y z
N MET A 1 7.74 25.57 -7.84
CA MET A 1 7.13 26.28 -6.69
C MET A 1 5.69 25.81 -6.55
N LEU A 2 5.38 24.99 -5.53
CA LEU A 2 4.02 24.76 -4.99
C LEU A 2 4.05 23.76 -3.81
N PHE A 3 4.96 23.96 -2.86
CA PHE A 3 4.79 23.52 -1.47
C PHE A 3 5.62 24.50 -0.65
N GLY A 4 4.96 25.50 -0.06
CA GLY A 4 5.59 26.35 0.93
C GLY A 4 5.90 25.50 2.15
N TRP A 5 7.11 24.94 2.20
CA TRP A 5 7.68 24.41 3.43
C TRP A 5 7.89 25.59 4.36
N ASN A 6 6.90 25.88 5.19
CA ASN A 6 7.11 26.71 6.36
C ASN A 6 8.16 25.99 7.22
N ASN A 7 9.05 26.73 7.90
CA ASN A 7 10.05 26.13 8.82
C ASN A 7 9.41 25.32 9.96
N ARG A 8 8.08 25.36 10.09
CA ARG A 8 7.26 24.38 10.80
C ARG A 8 6.83 23.27 9.84
N GLY A 9 7.76 22.47 9.31
CA GLY A 9 7.45 21.31 8.46
C GLY A 9 6.38 20.42 9.10
N PHE A 10 5.70 19.54 8.34
CA PHE A 10 4.62 18.64 8.84
C PHE A 10 4.85 18.25 10.30
N SER A 11 4.24 19.01 11.21
CA SER A 11 4.46 18.86 12.64
C SER A 11 3.42 17.88 13.09
N PHE A 12 3.83 16.63 13.20
CA PHE A 12 3.04 15.60 13.84
C PHE A 12 3.15 15.86 15.34
N ASP A 13 2.39 16.84 15.83
CA ASP A 13 2.21 17.05 17.26
C ASP A 13 1.28 15.95 17.77
N VAL A 14 1.88 14.78 18.05
CA VAL A 14 1.15 13.57 18.41
C VAL A 14 0.46 13.80 19.74
N GLU A 15 1.12 14.48 20.68
CA GLU A 15 0.51 14.87 21.95
C GLU A 15 -0.77 15.69 21.75
N ALA A 16 -0.75 16.76 20.95
CA ALA A 16 -1.94 17.56 20.71
C ALA A 16 -3.08 16.76 20.02
N ASP A 17 -2.74 15.88 19.07
CA ASP A 17 -3.72 15.05 18.37
C ASP A 17 -4.31 13.96 19.29
N CYS A 18 -3.50 13.36 20.16
CA CYS A 18 -3.96 12.35 21.12
C CYS A 18 -4.79 12.96 22.26
N ASN A 19 -4.40 14.15 22.74
CA ASN A 19 -5.18 14.89 23.73
C ASN A 19 -6.55 15.29 23.18
N LYS A 20 -6.65 15.69 21.91
CA LYS A 20 -7.95 15.99 21.26
C LYS A 20 -8.86 14.77 21.13
N SER A 21 -8.30 13.57 20.99
CA SER A 21 -9.06 12.34 20.84
C SER A 21 -9.35 11.63 22.17
N ASN A 22 -8.98 12.23 23.31
CA ASN A 22 -9.00 11.60 24.64
C ASN A 22 -8.26 10.25 24.68
N ALA A 23 -7.33 10.03 23.75
CA ALA A 23 -6.55 8.81 23.68
C ALA A 23 -5.33 8.94 24.61
N SER A 24 -5.34 8.21 25.73
CA SER A 24 -4.17 8.13 26.61
C SER A 24 -3.02 7.42 25.88
N ILE A 25 -1.90 8.11 25.66
CA ILE A 25 -0.69 7.47 25.16
C ILE A 25 -0.05 6.72 26.33
N ASP A 26 0.02 5.40 26.21
CA ASP A 26 0.69 4.56 27.19
C ASP A 26 1.89 3.88 26.53
N CYS A 27 3.09 4.24 26.99
CA CYS A 27 4.35 3.66 26.56
C CYS A 27 4.96 2.72 27.59
N SER A 28 4.20 2.36 28.63
CA SER A 28 4.62 1.37 29.61
C SER A 28 4.88 0.01 28.94
N VAL A 29 5.75 -0.79 29.54
CA VAL A 29 6.01 -2.15 29.07
C VAL A 29 5.52 -3.12 30.12
N SER A 30 4.75 -4.12 29.71
CA SER A 30 4.37 -5.23 30.57
C SER A 30 4.91 -6.55 30.00
N PHE A 31 5.40 -7.42 30.87
CA PHE A 31 5.97 -8.71 30.50
C PHE A 31 5.05 -9.84 30.94
N ARG A 32 4.83 -10.82 30.07
CA ARG A 32 3.89 -11.93 30.32
C ARG A 32 4.23 -12.79 31.54
N ASN A 33 5.51 -12.88 31.93
CA ASN A 33 5.98 -13.80 32.97
C ASN A 33 6.09 -13.20 34.38
N GLY A 34 5.36 -12.13 34.70
CA GLY A 34 5.18 -11.69 36.10
C GLY A 34 6.44 -11.17 36.81
N SER A 35 7.54 -10.89 36.10
CA SER A 35 8.70 -10.21 36.66
C SER A 35 8.38 -8.73 36.89
N ASN A 36 7.77 -8.42 38.03
CA ASN A 36 7.55 -7.10 38.64
C ASN A 36 7.73 -5.88 37.71
N ILE A 37 6.74 -5.64 36.86
CA ILE A 37 6.31 -4.29 36.44
C ILE A 37 4.77 -4.32 36.44
N VAL A 38 4.19 -3.53 37.32
CA VAL A 38 2.75 -3.35 37.50
C VAL A 38 2.18 -2.66 36.26
N SER A 39 1.00 -3.14 35.85
CA SER A 39 0.23 -2.75 34.67
C SER A 39 0.28 -1.27 34.31
N ALA A 40 0.51 -1.00 33.02
CA ALA A 40 -0.27 0.04 32.35
C ALA A 40 -0.80 -0.43 30.98
N PHE A 41 -0.20 -1.42 30.31
CA PHE A 41 -0.92 -2.18 29.25
C PHE A 41 -1.98 -3.20 29.75
N GLY A 42 -2.30 -3.20 31.05
CA GLY A 42 -2.94 -4.34 31.73
C GLY A 42 -4.23 -4.04 32.49
N HIS A 43 -4.79 -2.84 32.40
CA HIS A 43 -6.18 -2.57 32.82
C HIS A 43 -7.01 -2.03 31.65
N ARG A 44 -6.75 -2.58 30.45
CA ARG A 44 -7.74 -2.64 29.38
C ARG A 44 -8.05 -4.11 29.14
N ASP A 45 -8.96 -4.67 29.93
CA ASP A 45 -9.68 -5.91 29.58
C ASP A 45 -10.55 -5.75 28.29
N GLN A 46 -10.36 -4.64 27.57
CA GLN A 46 -11.05 -4.21 26.36
C GLN A 46 -10.09 -3.60 25.33
N ILE A 47 -8.82 -4.03 25.21
CA ILE A 47 -8.22 -3.99 23.87
C ILE A 47 -8.84 -5.16 23.11
N THR A 48 -10.11 -4.99 22.70
CA THR A 48 -10.57 -5.65 21.48
C THR A 48 -9.54 -5.24 20.43
N PRO A 49 -8.72 -6.17 19.88
CA PRO A 49 -7.86 -5.83 18.76
C PRO A 49 -8.79 -5.17 17.77
N ASP A 50 -8.57 -3.88 17.49
CA ASP A 50 -9.50 -3.13 16.67
C ASP A 50 -9.39 -3.75 15.28
N PRO A 51 -10.32 -4.65 14.89
CA PRO A 51 -10.25 -5.29 13.58
C PRO A 51 -10.49 -4.23 12.49
N ASP A 52 -10.83 -3.00 12.90
CA ASP A 52 -11.35 -1.91 12.09
C ASP A 52 -10.23 -0.98 11.58
N ILE A 53 -8.94 -1.32 11.77
CA ILE A 53 -7.82 -0.62 11.10
C ILE A 53 -7.93 -0.75 9.56
N ALA A 54 -8.57 -1.81 9.06
CA ALA A 54 -8.93 -1.96 7.64
C ALA A 54 -10.31 -1.38 7.28
N GLY A 55 -11.00 -0.75 8.22
CA GLY A 55 -12.38 -0.28 8.11
C GLY A 55 -13.37 -1.44 8.14
N LYS A 56 -14.08 -1.64 9.27
CA LYS A 56 -15.38 -2.31 9.19
C LYS A 56 -16.28 -1.45 8.31
N GLY A 57 -16.75 -2.02 7.20
CA GLY A 57 -18.05 -1.59 6.70
C GLY A 57 -19.03 -1.74 7.85
N ALA A 58 -19.69 -0.65 8.24
CA ALA A 58 -20.70 -0.68 9.29
C ALA A 58 -21.64 -1.89 9.06
N PRO A 59 -22.00 -2.66 10.11
CA PRO A 59 -22.96 -3.74 9.97
C PRO A 59 -24.26 -3.10 9.49
N THR A 60 -24.58 -3.30 8.21
CA THR A 60 -25.91 -3.02 7.68
C THR A 60 -26.74 -4.21 8.08
N GLU A 61 -27.67 -3.97 9.00
CA GLU A 61 -28.49 -4.98 9.67
C GLU A 61 -29.45 -5.74 8.73
N ASN A 62 -29.36 -5.53 7.42
CA ASN A 62 -30.16 -6.23 6.43
C ASN A 62 -29.36 -6.50 5.15
N GLY A 63 -28.87 -7.74 5.02
CA GLY A 63 -28.95 -8.55 3.81
C GLY A 63 -28.31 -8.02 2.52
N THR A 64 -27.32 -8.80 2.03
CA THR A 64 -26.83 -8.85 0.64
C THR A 64 -25.95 -7.69 0.17
N THR A 65 -24.66 -7.76 0.51
CA THR A 65 -23.60 -7.10 -0.26
C THR A 65 -23.47 -7.79 -1.62
N SER A 66 -24.22 -7.29 -2.60
CA SER A 66 -24.03 -7.61 -4.01
C SER A 66 -22.60 -7.21 -4.41
N CYS A 67 -21.76 -8.22 -4.65
CA CYS A 67 -20.41 -8.09 -5.18
C CYS A 67 -20.50 -7.72 -6.67
N SER A 68 -21.04 -6.53 -6.96
CA SER A 68 -21.19 -5.97 -8.30
C SER A 68 -19.83 -5.48 -8.80
N SER A 69 -19.59 -5.66 -10.11
CA SER A 69 -18.36 -5.48 -10.89
C SER A 69 -17.71 -4.07 -10.89
N ARG A 70 -17.91 -3.27 -9.84
CA ARG A 70 -17.24 -1.98 -9.52
C ARG A 70 -15.95 -2.12 -8.71
N SER A 71 -15.34 -3.31 -8.67
CA SER A 71 -14.11 -3.62 -7.90
C SER A 71 -12.85 -2.82 -8.31
N ARG A 72 -12.82 -2.15 -9.47
CA ARG A 72 -11.59 -1.50 -9.99
C ARG A 72 -11.15 -0.23 -9.24
N THR A 73 -12.00 0.39 -8.42
CA THR A 73 -11.66 1.60 -7.64
C THR A 73 -11.42 1.34 -6.15
N SER A 74 -11.51 0.08 -5.69
CA SER A 74 -11.44 -0.24 -4.26
C SER A 74 -10.09 0.09 -3.62
N TRP A 75 -9.00 0.01 -4.37
CA TRP A 75 -7.62 0.08 -3.85
C TRP A 75 -7.20 1.49 -3.45
N ALA A 76 -7.46 2.47 -4.32
CA ALA A 76 -7.16 3.87 -4.02
C ALA A 76 -7.99 4.35 -2.83
N TYR A 77 -9.26 3.95 -2.77
CA TYR A 77 -10.13 4.25 -1.63
C TYR A 77 -9.56 3.67 -0.34
N GLN A 78 -9.14 2.40 -0.32
CA GLN A 78 -8.59 1.79 0.89
C GLN A 78 -7.28 2.43 1.35
N ALA A 79 -6.36 2.72 0.42
CA ALA A 79 -5.13 3.44 0.75
C ALA A 79 -5.45 4.82 1.35
N ILE A 80 -6.40 5.55 0.76
CA ILE A 80 -6.84 6.86 1.27
C ILE A 80 -7.48 6.73 2.66
N VAL A 81 -8.37 5.75 2.87
CA VAL A 81 -9.02 5.51 4.16
C VAL A 81 -7.98 5.17 5.22
N TYR A 82 -7.02 4.30 4.90
CA TYR A 82 -5.95 3.96 5.82
C TYR A 82 -5.11 5.19 6.16
N ILE A 83 -4.68 5.96 5.16
CA ILE A 83 -3.87 7.16 5.39
C ILE A 83 -4.67 8.20 6.19
N ALA A 84 -5.95 8.39 5.90
CA ALA A 84 -6.82 9.29 6.66
C ALA A 84 -7.02 8.83 8.11
N ASN A 85 -7.20 7.52 8.32
CA ASN A 85 -7.30 6.93 9.66
C ASN A 85 -5.99 7.13 10.44
N PHE A 86 -4.85 6.87 9.80
CA PHE A 86 -3.54 7.10 10.40
C PHE A 86 -3.31 8.57 10.76
N ILE A 87 -3.65 9.50 9.86
CA ILE A 87 -3.48 10.94 10.10
C ILE A 87 -4.36 11.43 11.25
N SER A 88 -5.59 10.93 11.37
CA SER A 88 -6.60 11.44 12.30
C SER A 88 -6.46 10.90 13.72
N THR A 89 -6.44 9.58 13.89
CA THR A 89 -6.55 8.94 15.23
C THR A 89 -5.61 7.77 15.41
N GLY A 90 -5.13 7.18 14.31
CA GLY A 90 -4.30 5.98 14.34
C GLY A 90 -3.01 6.18 15.14
N LYS A 91 -2.37 7.36 15.09
CA LYS A 91 -1.05 7.58 15.72
C LYS A 91 -0.98 7.19 17.20
N CYS A 92 -2.07 7.38 17.94
CA CYS A 92 -2.10 7.22 19.41
C CYS A 92 -2.23 5.77 19.85
N ASN A 93 -3.00 4.98 19.12
CA ASN A 93 -3.38 3.62 19.51
C ASN A 93 -2.82 2.54 18.57
N LEU A 94 -2.27 2.93 17.42
CA LEU A 94 -1.72 1.98 16.45
C LEU A 94 -0.37 1.46 16.96
N THR A 95 -0.31 0.17 17.25
CA THR A 95 0.96 -0.51 17.55
C THR A 95 1.91 -0.42 16.35
N THR A 96 3.21 -0.44 16.59
CA THR A 96 4.22 -0.44 15.51
C THR A 96 4.05 -1.63 14.56
N TYR A 97 3.58 -2.76 15.07
CA TYR A 97 3.20 -3.94 14.29
C TYR A 97 2.17 -3.60 13.19
N HIS A 98 1.04 -3.02 13.59
CA HIS A 98 -0.02 -2.63 12.67
C HIS A 98 0.44 -1.52 11.71
N TYR A 99 1.33 -0.64 12.17
CA TYR A 99 1.95 0.37 11.31
C TYR A 99 2.75 -0.26 10.17
N TYR A 100 3.60 -1.26 10.44
CA TYR A 100 4.34 -1.97 9.39
C TYR A 100 3.43 -2.74 8.43
N VAL A 101 2.46 -3.49 8.96
CA VAL A 101 1.51 -4.25 8.14
C VAL A 101 0.78 -3.33 7.17
N ALA A 102 0.41 -2.15 7.62
CA ALA A 102 -0.30 -1.22 6.78
C ALA A 102 0.61 -0.42 5.84
N LEU A 103 1.85 -0.12 6.23
CA LEU A 103 2.86 0.43 5.32
C LEU A 103 3.08 -0.50 4.13
N ASP A 104 3.26 -1.80 4.38
CA ASP A 104 3.36 -2.83 3.35
C ASP A 104 2.10 -2.93 2.49
N SER A 105 0.93 -2.83 3.11
CA SER A 105 -0.34 -2.85 2.38
C SER A 105 -0.48 -1.66 1.41
N VAL A 106 -0.03 -0.46 1.82
CA VAL A 106 0.00 0.72 0.95
C VAL A 106 1.06 0.57 -0.15
N LEU A 107 2.21 -0.06 0.13
CA LEU A 107 3.22 -0.37 -0.89
C LEU A 107 2.69 -1.33 -1.96
N VAL A 108 1.96 -2.39 -1.57
CA VAL A 108 1.26 -3.29 -2.51
C VAL A 108 0.25 -2.53 -3.36
N ALA A 109 -0.52 -1.63 -2.74
CA ALA A 109 -1.47 -0.80 -3.48
C ALA A 109 -0.75 0.13 -4.50
N CYS A 110 0.35 0.76 -4.11
CA CYS A 110 1.19 1.59 -4.97
C CYS A 110 1.81 0.80 -6.13
N SER A 111 2.34 -0.38 -5.85
CA SER A 111 2.86 -1.34 -6.85
C SER A 111 1.78 -1.67 -7.89
N THR A 112 0.57 -2.01 -7.43
CA THR A 112 -0.57 -2.29 -8.30
C THR A 112 -1.00 -1.06 -9.10
N LEU A 113 -0.99 0.14 -8.50
CA LEU A 113 -1.31 1.40 -9.19
C LEU A 113 -0.31 1.70 -10.30
N VAL A 114 0.99 1.47 -10.09
CA VAL A 114 2.04 1.63 -11.12
C VAL A 114 1.77 0.69 -12.28
N LEU A 115 1.50 -0.58 -11.97
CA LEU A 115 1.22 -1.59 -12.99
C LEU A 115 -0.03 -1.25 -13.81
N ILE A 116 -1.13 -0.85 -13.16
CA ILE A 116 -2.36 -0.39 -13.83
C ILE A 116 -2.08 0.85 -14.67
N PHE A 117 -1.38 1.84 -14.11
CA PHE A 117 -1.07 3.11 -14.76
C PHE A 117 -0.32 2.88 -16.07
N ILE A 118 0.71 2.03 -16.04
CA ILE A 118 1.53 1.71 -17.20
C ILE A 118 0.70 0.86 -18.18
N SER A 119 0.03 -0.21 -17.72
CA SER A 119 -0.82 -1.12 -18.54
C SER A 119 -1.98 -0.44 -19.28
N ALA A 120 -2.50 0.66 -18.76
CA ALA A 120 -3.70 1.32 -19.29
C ALA A 120 -3.46 2.26 -20.48
N ARG A 121 -2.40 2.08 -21.30
CA ARG A 121 -1.99 2.99 -22.40
C ARG A 121 -3.12 3.50 -23.30
N HIS A 122 -4.15 2.68 -23.57
CA HIS A 122 -5.29 3.06 -24.44
C HIS A 122 -6.50 3.65 -23.70
N HIS A 123 -6.61 3.52 -22.38
CA HIS A 123 -7.76 4.03 -21.62
C HIS A 123 -7.69 5.54 -21.32
N TYR A 124 -6.56 6.18 -21.64
CA TYR A 124 -6.32 7.60 -21.39
C TYR A 124 -7.01 8.55 -22.38
N ARG A 125 -7.75 8.03 -23.37
CA ARG A 125 -8.49 8.85 -24.34
C ARG A 125 -9.60 9.70 -23.70
N THR A 126 -10.15 9.30 -22.56
CA THR A 126 -11.04 10.15 -21.76
C THR A 126 -10.21 10.97 -20.78
N THR A 127 -9.95 12.24 -21.12
CA THR A 127 -9.04 13.15 -20.42
C THR A 127 -9.37 13.35 -18.93
N VAL A 128 -10.66 13.40 -18.56
CA VAL A 128 -11.08 13.69 -17.17
C VAL A 128 -10.79 12.52 -16.22
N ALA A 129 -11.25 11.31 -16.55
CA ALA A 129 -11.05 10.13 -15.69
C ALA A 129 -9.56 9.79 -15.52
N SER A 130 -8.76 10.03 -16.55
CA SER A 130 -7.31 9.96 -16.49
C SER A 130 -6.73 10.92 -15.46
N LEU A 131 -7.10 12.20 -15.56
CA LEU A 131 -6.57 13.24 -14.70
C LEU A 131 -6.88 12.95 -13.22
N VAL A 132 -8.11 12.52 -12.93
CA VAL A 132 -8.51 12.14 -11.57
C VAL A 132 -7.67 10.98 -11.04
N ARG A 133 -7.47 9.92 -11.84
CA ARG A 133 -6.63 8.77 -11.43
C ARG A 133 -5.18 9.18 -11.21
N PHE A 134 -4.64 9.99 -12.10
CA PHE A 134 -3.29 10.52 -12.00
C PHE A 134 -3.11 11.32 -10.72
N SER A 135 -4.00 12.29 -10.46
CA SER A 135 -3.97 13.11 -9.26
C SER A 135 -4.06 12.26 -8.00
N ALA A 136 -4.96 11.26 -7.97
CA ALA A 136 -5.08 10.33 -6.86
C ALA A 136 -3.79 9.52 -6.64
N THR A 137 -3.18 8.98 -7.70
CA THR A 137 -1.90 8.26 -7.61
C THR A 137 -0.79 9.15 -7.06
N VAL A 138 -0.66 10.39 -7.56
CA VAL A 138 0.36 11.34 -7.07
C VAL A 138 0.15 11.65 -5.59
N VAL A 139 -1.10 11.84 -5.15
CA VAL A 139 -1.42 12.09 -3.73
C VAL A 139 -1.05 10.87 -2.88
N ILE A 140 -1.44 9.65 -3.27
CA ILE A 140 -1.13 8.42 -2.53
C ILE A 140 0.38 8.21 -2.42
N PHE A 141 1.12 8.35 -3.51
CA PHE A 141 2.58 8.22 -3.51
C PHE A 141 3.25 9.30 -2.66
N SER A 142 2.77 10.54 -2.71
CA SER A 142 3.31 11.64 -1.90
C SER A 142 3.12 11.37 -0.41
N LEU A 143 1.92 10.91 -0.01
CA LEU A 143 1.61 10.57 1.38
C LEU A 143 2.46 9.38 1.86
N LEU A 144 2.57 8.32 1.06
CA LEU A 144 3.45 7.19 1.36
C LEU A 144 4.92 7.64 1.50
N GLY A 145 5.38 8.50 0.60
CA GLY A 145 6.73 9.07 0.65
C GLY A 145 6.99 9.85 1.94
N ILE A 146 6.02 10.63 2.41
CA ILE A 146 6.10 11.33 3.70
C ILE A 146 6.25 10.31 4.84
N PHE A 147 5.44 9.25 4.89
CA PHE A 147 5.55 8.22 5.94
C PHE A 147 6.89 7.49 5.92
N ILE A 148 7.37 7.12 4.73
CA ILE A 148 8.65 6.42 4.57
C ILE A 148 9.84 7.31 4.95
N VAL A 149 9.85 8.57 4.49
CA VAL A 149 10.91 9.52 4.86
C VAL A 149 10.89 9.81 6.35
N TYR A 150 9.69 9.96 6.92
CA TYR A 150 9.51 10.15 8.35
C TYR A 150 10.06 8.96 9.15
N LEU A 151 9.68 7.74 8.77
CA LEU A 151 10.20 6.50 9.36
C LEU A 151 11.72 6.38 9.20
N ALA A 152 12.26 6.70 8.04
CA ALA A 152 13.70 6.66 7.76
C ALA A 152 14.49 7.64 8.63
N HIS A 153 13.95 8.85 8.80
CA HIS A 153 14.54 9.87 9.65
C HIS A 153 14.56 9.41 11.11
N LYS A 154 13.43 8.86 11.58
CA LYS A 154 13.29 8.33 12.93
C LYS A 154 14.17 7.12 13.19
N ASN A 155 14.25 6.16 12.28
CA ASN A 155 15.14 5.01 12.41
C ASN A 155 16.64 5.40 12.43
N ARG A 156 17.02 6.55 11.84
CA ARG A 156 18.40 7.06 11.93
C ARG A 156 18.73 7.71 13.28
N GLN A 157 17.80 8.48 13.83
CA GLN A 157 18.04 9.27 15.05
C GLN A 157 17.65 8.53 16.32
N GLU A 158 16.57 7.76 16.25
CA GLU A 158 15.85 7.20 17.38
C GLU A 158 15.85 5.67 17.33
N GLN A 159 15.56 5.10 18.48
CA GLN A 159 15.55 3.68 18.74
C GLN A 159 14.22 3.07 18.26
N PHE A 160 14.08 2.84 16.95
CA PHE A 160 12.87 2.24 16.37
C PHE A 160 12.87 0.71 16.53
N PRO A 161 11.70 0.05 16.72
CA PRO A 161 11.62 -1.41 16.79
C PRO A 161 12.23 -2.11 15.59
N GLU A 162 12.73 -3.31 15.81
CA GLU A 162 13.25 -4.12 14.72
C GLU A 162 12.13 -4.57 13.77
N LEU A 163 12.46 -4.62 12.48
CA LEU A 163 11.54 -5.02 11.42
C LEU A 163 11.15 -6.51 11.52
N PHE A 164 12.10 -7.36 11.94
CA PHE A 164 11.95 -8.81 12.06
C PHE A 164 12.29 -9.32 13.47
N PRO A 165 11.36 -9.27 14.45
CA PRO A 165 11.55 -9.93 15.74
C PRO A 165 11.91 -11.43 15.67
N PRO A 166 12.95 -11.91 16.39
CA PRO A 166 13.30 -13.32 16.40
C PRO A 166 12.13 -14.22 16.82
N ARG A 167 11.93 -15.35 16.14
CA ARG A 167 10.87 -16.33 16.46
C ARG A 167 10.97 -16.92 17.87
N SER A 168 12.16 -16.90 18.48
CA SER A 168 12.38 -17.36 19.85
C SER A 168 11.90 -16.38 20.91
N ARG A 169 11.53 -15.15 20.53
CA ARG A 169 11.20 -14.07 21.45
C ARG A 169 9.70 -13.80 21.44
N ASN A 170 9.11 -13.89 22.62
CA ASN A 170 7.67 -13.67 22.80
C ASN A 170 7.32 -12.20 23.08
N ASP A 171 8.29 -11.40 23.51
CA ASP A 171 8.11 -9.97 23.78
C ASP A 171 8.81 -9.16 22.70
N SER A 172 8.27 -8.01 22.31
CA SER A 172 8.91 -7.14 21.33
C SER A 172 8.40 -5.71 21.41
N ALA A 173 9.29 -4.75 21.21
CA ALA A 173 8.96 -3.33 21.06
C ALA A 173 7.98 -3.04 19.91
N ILE A 174 7.84 -3.96 18.95
CA ILE A 174 6.89 -3.83 17.84
C ILE A 174 5.42 -3.75 18.31
N LEU A 175 5.12 -4.26 19.52
CA LEU A 175 3.79 -4.24 20.10
C LEU A 175 3.44 -2.90 20.75
N LEU A 176 4.44 -2.05 20.99
CA LEU A 176 4.21 -0.73 21.56
C LEU A 176 3.58 0.21 20.52
N PRO A 177 2.74 1.16 20.96
CA PRO A 177 2.19 2.21 20.11
C PRO A 177 3.28 2.93 19.34
N VAL A 178 2.99 3.23 18.08
CA VAL A 178 3.94 3.90 17.19
C VAL A 178 4.28 5.31 17.71
N SER A 179 3.35 5.97 18.40
CA SER A 179 3.55 7.25 19.08
C SER A 179 4.75 7.24 20.02
N CYS A 180 5.02 6.11 20.70
CA CYS A 180 6.16 5.95 21.61
C CYS A 180 7.52 6.04 20.93
N PHE A 181 7.58 5.94 19.60
CA PHE A 181 8.82 6.02 18.82
C PHE A 181 8.85 7.23 17.87
N ILE A 182 7.78 8.00 17.83
CA ILE A 182 7.54 9.06 16.84
C ILE A 182 7.66 10.44 17.50
N ASP A 183 7.20 10.61 18.73
CA ASP A 183 7.17 11.93 19.36
C ASP A 183 8.34 12.14 20.33
N LYS A 184 9.11 13.22 20.12
CA LYS A 184 10.30 13.55 20.93
C LYS A 184 9.93 13.95 22.35
N ASP A 185 8.80 14.62 22.52
CA ASP A 185 8.38 15.10 23.83
C ASP A 185 7.88 13.93 24.68
N LEU A 186 7.23 12.94 24.05
CA LEU A 186 6.92 11.64 24.68
C LEU A 186 8.16 10.76 24.92
N ILE A 187 9.21 10.90 24.12
CA ILE A 187 10.48 10.18 24.32
C ILE A 187 11.12 10.54 25.67
N HIS A 188 11.08 11.82 26.05
CA HIS A 188 11.53 12.29 27.36
C HIS A 188 10.61 11.83 28.51
N LEU A 189 9.38 11.39 28.21
CA LEU A 189 8.33 11.05 29.16
C LEU A 189 8.18 9.54 29.43
N LYS A 190 9.31 8.80 29.50
CA LYS A 190 9.41 7.36 29.86
C LYS A 190 9.34 6.39 28.67
N THR A 191 10.03 6.65 27.57
CA THR A 191 10.29 5.51 26.68
C THR A 191 11.18 4.50 27.40
N PRO A 192 10.88 3.19 27.33
CA PRO A 192 11.69 2.14 27.96
C PRO A 192 13.13 2.09 27.47
N PHE A 193 13.44 2.84 26.41
CA PHE A 193 14.70 2.90 25.70
C PHE A 193 15.47 4.21 25.91
N ALA A 194 14.91 5.14 26.69
CA ALA A 194 15.55 6.40 27.04
C ALA A 194 16.83 6.13 27.86
N THR A 195 18.00 6.48 27.28
CA THR A 195 19.31 6.25 27.92
C THR A 195 19.68 7.33 28.94
N ASP A 196 18.93 8.43 28.97
CA ASP A 196 19.12 9.60 29.81
C ASP A 196 18.40 9.52 31.17
N VAL A 197 17.54 8.52 31.37
CA VAL A 197 16.83 8.31 32.64
C VAL A 197 17.68 7.47 33.60
N ASN A 198 17.96 8.01 34.79
CA ASN A 198 18.75 7.34 35.83
C ASN A 198 17.91 7.21 37.12
N PRO A 199 17.54 5.99 37.56
CA PRO A 199 17.89 4.68 36.99
C PRO A 199 17.13 4.35 35.69
N PRO A 200 17.67 3.46 34.83
CA PRO A 200 16.98 3.02 33.62
C PRO A 200 15.65 2.34 33.95
N LEU A 201 14.61 2.64 33.16
CA LEU A 201 13.25 2.11 33.36
C LEU A 201 13.15 0.59 33.16
N LEU A 202 14.01 0.03 32.31
CA LEU A 202 14.09 -1.41 32.06
C LEU A 202 15.46 -1.95 32.50
N THR A 203 15.46 -3.15 33.07
CA THR A 203 16.70 -3.90 33.31
C THR A 203 17.32 -4.34 31.98
N THR A 204 18.62 -4.61 31.97
CA THR A 204 19.33 -5.13 30.78
C THR A 204 18.68 -6.40 30.21
N GLU A 205 18.14 -7.26 31.08
CA GLU A 205 17.42 -8.48 30.68
C GLU A 205 16.08 -8.16 30.02
N GLN A 206 15.32 -7.21 30.58
CA GLN A 206 14.06 -6.75 30.00
C GLN A 206 14.27 -6.09 28.63
N GLN A 207 15.33 -5.30 28.48
CA GLN A 207 15.70 -4.70 27.21
C GLN A 207 16.12 -5.77 26.17
N ALA A 208 16.83 -6.82 26.61
CA ALA A 208 17.17 -7.95 25.74
C ALA A 208 15.92 -8.72 25.28
N ARG A 209 14.90 -8.85 26.15
CA ARG A 209 13.60 -9.47 25.83
C ARG A 209 12.72 -8.61 24.92
N MET A 210 12.76 -7.28 25.04
CA MET A 210 12.02 -6.38 24.15
C MET A 210 12.66 -6.25 22.77
N GLY A 211 13.92 -6.66 22.64
CA GLY A 211 14.74 -6.41 21.48
C GLY A 211 15.47 -5.09 21.61
N ARG A 212 16.72 -5.10 21.15
CA ARG A 212 17.46 -3.86 21.02
C ARG A 212 17.01 -3.17 19.74
N PRO A 213 16.53 -1.93 19.81
CA PRO A 213 16.23 -1.15 18.64
C PRO A 213 17.49 -1.04 17.80
N ILE A 214 17.40 -1.51 16.55
CA ILE A 214 18.55 -1.60 15.67
C ILE A 214 18.62 -0.30 14.92
N LYS A 215 19.71 0.46 15.10
CA LYS A 215 20.05 1.60 14.23
C LYS A 215 20.45 1.07 12.85
N THR A 216 19.46 0.65 12.08
CA THR A 216 19.67 0.25 10.69
C THR A 216 19.55 1.49 9.83
N GLY A 217 20.61 1.84 9.10
CA GLY A 217 20.54 2.91 8.10
C GLY A 217 19.71 2.54 6.87
N TYR A 218 19.19 1.30 6.81
CA TYR A 218 18.58 0.69 5.65
C TYR A 218 17.18 0.18 5.99
N LEU A 219 16.16 0.76 5.36
CA LEU A 219 14.80 0.23 5.33
C LEU A 219 14.53 -0.23 3.89
N PRO A 220 14.33 -1.54 3.63
CA PRO A 220 14.03 -2.05 2.29
C PRO A 220 12.80 -1.37 1.66
N GLU A 221 11.84 -0.93 2.48
CA GLU A 221 10.64 -0.20 2.07
C GLU A 221 10.98 1.12 1.34
N ILE A 222 12.04 1.82 1.76
CA ILE A 222 12.52 3.05 1.08
C ILE A 222 12.97 2.70 -0.34
N ILE A 223 13.71 1.60 -0.50
CA ILE A 223 14.25 1.21 -1.80
C ILE A 223 13.13 0.81 -2.75
N LEU A 224 12.18 0.00 -2.27
CA LEU A 224 11.01 -0.39 -3.04
C LEU A 224 10.20 0.84 -3.47
N TYR A 225 9.96 1.78 -2.54
CA TYR A 225 9.28 3.04 -2.84
C TYR A 225 10.00 3.87 -3.91
N LEU A 226 11.32 4.04 -3.81
CA LEU A 226 12.11 4.81 -4.78
C LEU A 226 12.05 4.19 -6.17
N PHE A 227 12.14 2.86 -6.27
CA PHE A 227 11.98 2.16 -7.54
C PHE A 227 10.56 2.34 -8.09
N LEU A 228 9.51 2.12 -7.30
CA LEU A 228 8.13 2.33 -7.74
C LEU A 228 7.90 3.76 -8.24
N MET A 229 8.43 4.76 -7.53
CA MET A 229 8.37 6.17 -7.93
C MET A 229 9.10 6.44 -9.25
N ALA A 230 10.30 5.87 -9.43
CA ALA A 230 11.05 6.00 -10.68
C ALA A 230 10.27 5.41 -11.86
N TYR A 231 9.66 4.23 -11.69
CA TYR A 231 8.86 3.59 -12.74
C TYR A 231 7.55 4.34 -13.03
N LEU A 232 6.88 4.87 -11.99
CA LEU A 232 5.75 5.77 -12.17
C LEU A 232 6.16 6.96 -13.03
N PHE A 233 7.28 7.61 -12.70
CA PHE A 233 7.80 8.76 -13.45
C PHE A 233 8.15 8.43 -14.90
N LEU A 234 8.85 7.31 -15.15
CA LEU A 234 9.13 6.86 -16.51
C LEU A 234 7.84 6.57 -17.29
N GLY A 235 6.84 5.95 -16.66
CA GLY A 235 5.52 5.75 -17.25
C GLY A 235 4.83 7.08 -17.62
N MET A 236 4.91 8.08 -16.74
CA MET A 236 4.37 9.42 -16.98
C MET A 236 5.06 10.10 -18.17
N CYS A 237 6.39 10.09 -18.20
CA CYS A 237 7.16 10.66 -19.31
C CYS A 237 6.83 9.97 -20.65
N ALA A 238 6.70 8.64 -20.66
CA ALA A 238 6.35 7.89 -21.86
C ALA A 238 4.95 8.26 -22.39
N GLN A 239 3.97 8.46 -21.51
CA GLN A 239 2.63 8.88 -21.90
C GLN A 239 2.59 10.32 -22.41
N LEU A 240 3.27 11.25 -21.73
CA LEU A 240 3.36 12.64 -22.19
C LEU A 240 4.06 12.72 -23.54
N TRP A 241 5.13 11.95 -23.74
CA TRP A 241 5.82 11.86 -25.03
C TRP A 241 4.88 11.39 -26.16
N ASP A 242 4.04 10.38 -25.91
CA ASP A 242 3.05 9.91 -26.88
C ASP A 242 2.01 10.98 -27.28
N VAL A 243 1.65 11.87 -26.33
CA VAL A 243 0.69 12.97 -26.54
C VAL A 243 1.31 14.11 -27.34
N PHE A 244 2.54 14.54 -26.98
CA PHE A 244 3.20 15.68 -27.60
C PHE A 244 3.85 15.34 -28.95
N CYS A 245 4.35 14.12 -29.15
CA CYS A 245 5.04 13.71 -30.38
C CYS A 245 4.09 13.05 -31.39
N LYS A 246 3.02 13.76 -31.78
CA LYS A 246 2.07 13.28 -32.80
C LYS A 246 2.67 13.30 -34.22
N ASP A 247 2.47 12.19 -34.90
CA ASP A 247 2.30 12.04 -36.35
C ASP A 247 3.47 11.94 -37.35
N SER A 248 4.70 12.42 -37.13
CA SER A 248 5.69 12.39 -38.25
C SER A 248 6.61 11.15 -38.36
N ARG A 249 6.99 10.48 -37.25
CA ARG A 249 8.07 9.43 -37.26
C ARG A 249 7.66 8.02 -36.83
N ARG A 250 6.37 7.74 -36.64
CA ARG A 250 5.90 6.51 -35.97
C ARG A 250 6.23 5.20 -36.70
N ALA A 251 6.27 5.18 -38.03
CA ALA A 251 6.46 3.93 -38.78
C ALA A 251 7.88 3.33 -38.64
N HIS A 252 8.94 4.16 -38.74
CA HIS A 252 10.32 3.66 -38.71
C HIS A 252 10.86 3.42 -37.29
N VAL A 253 10.40 4.20 -36.31
CA VAL A 253 10.84 4.05 -34.91
C VAL A 253 10.21 2.80 -34.26
N ALA A 254 9.03 2.38 -34.71
CA ALA A 254 8.24 1.30 -34.10
C ALA A 254 8.96 -0.06 -33.99
N LYS A 255 9.85 -0.41 -34.94
CA LYS A 255 10.48 -1.74 -34.95
C LYS A 255 11.59 -1.89 -33.90
N ARG A 256 12.43 -0.86 -33.70
CA ARG A 256 13.52 -0.87 -32.70
C ARG A 256 13.04 -0.50 -31.29
N THR A 257 12.01 0.36 -31.18
CA THR A 257 11.38 0.64 -29.87
C THR A 257 10.62 -0.56 -29.30
N SER A 258 10.30 -1.58 -30.11
CA SER A 258 9.59 -2.76 -29.61
C SER A 258 10.37 -3.53 -28.53
N PHE A 259 11.69 -3.71 -28.67
CA PHE A 259 12.47 -4.44 -27.66
C PHE A 259 12.64 -3.65 -26.36
N VAL A 260 13.03 -2.37 -26.45
CA VAL A 260 13.20 -1.50 -25.27
C VAL A 260 11.90 -1.37 -24.50
N LEU A 261 10.78 -1.19 -25.21
CA LEU A 261 9.47 -1.11 -24.60
C LEU A 261 9.14 -2.44 -23.90
N LYS A 262 9.30 -3.59 -24.58
CA LYS A 262 9.09 -4.93 -23.97
C LYS A 262 9.94 -5.13 -22.73
N ALA A 263 11.22 -4.73 -22.76
CA ALA A 263 12.11 -4.81 -21.62
C ALA A 263 11.61 -3.94 -20.46
N PHE A 264 11.26 -2.68 -20.72
CA PHE A 264 10.68 -1.78 -19.72
C PHE A 264 9.42 -2.37 -19.06
N TRP A 265 8.50 -2.92 -19.85
CA TRP A 265 7.30 -3.59 -19.34
C TRP A 265 7.63 -4.81 -18.49
N SER A 266 8.55 -5.65 -18.96
CA SER A 266 8.99 -6.84 -18.24
C SER A 266 9.61 -6.45 -16.89
N THR A 267 10.51 -5.47 -16.88
CA THR A 267 11.15 -5.02 -15.64
C THR A 267 10.17 -4.36 -14.69
N THR A 268 9.23 -3.54 -15.19
CA THR A 268 8.15 -2.96 -14.39
C THR A 268 7.33 -4.05 -13.71
N PHE A 269 6.91 -5.07 -14.48
CA PHE A 269 6.13 -6.19 -13.97
C PHE A 269 6.89 -6.96 -12.91
N LEU A 270 8.16 -7.29 -13.15
CA LEU A 270 9.01 -7.99 -12.19
C LEU A 270 9.23 -7.19 -10.91
N LEU A 271 9.41 -5.87 -11.02
CA LEU A 271 9.53 -4.99 -9.86
C LEU A 271 8.25 -4.96 -9.02
N CYS A 272 7.09 -4.80 -9.67
CA CYS A 272 5.80 -4.77 -8.97
C CYS A 272 5.54 -6.13 -8.29
N LEU A 273 5.74 -7.23 -9.03
CA LEU A 273 5.59 -8.59 -8.49
C LEU A 273 6.55 -8.85 -7.32
N GLY A 274 7.81 -8.43 -7.44
CA GLY A 274 8.81 -8.57 -6.37
C GLY A 274 8.44 -7.77 -5.12
N THR A 275 7.92 -6.55 -5.32
CA THR A 275 7.41 -5.70 -4.22
C THR A 275 6.23 -6.38 -3.52
N ASP A 276 5.27 -6.90 -4.28
CA ASP A 276 4.08 -7.55 -3.74
C ASP A 276 4.46 -8.82 -2.95
N ILE A 277 5.35 -9.65 -3.50
CA ILE A 277 5.86 -10.85 -2.83
C ILE A 277 6.57 -10.49 -1.53
N TYR A 278 7.45 -9.47 -1.56
CA TYR A 278 8.17 -9.01 -0.37
C TYR A 278 7.19 -8.55 0.73
N CYS A 279 6.28 -7.64 0.42
CA CYS A 279 5.33 -7.09 1.38
C CYS A 279 4.39 -8.17 1.94
N ILE A 280 3.87 -9.08 1.09
CA ILE A 280 3.02 -10.18 1.54
C ILE A 280 3.81 -11.15 2.44
N ALA A 281 5.05 -11.48 2.08
CA ALA A 281 5.91 -12.34 2.89
C ALA A 281 6.23 -11.70 4.24
N HIS A 282 6.51 -10.39 4.26
CA HIS A 282 6.78 -9.65 5.49
C HIS A 282 5.55 -9.59 6.41
N ILE A 283 4.38 -9.24 5.88
CA ILE A 283 3.10 -9.29 6.61
C ILE A 283 2.83 -10.69 7.17
N GLY A 284 2.98 -11.73 6.34
CA GLY A 284 2.76 -13.12 6.75
C GLY A 284 3.72 -13.56 7.85
N TRP A 285 4.97 -13.13 7.75
CA TRP A 285 5.98 -13.41 8.77
C TRP A 285 5.66 -12.68 10.09
N LEU A 286 5.29 -11.41 10.04
CA LEU A 286 4.89 -10.61 11.21
C LEU A 286 3.69 -11.23 11.93
N LYS A 287 2.68 -11.66 11.17
CA LYS A 287 1.51 -12.40 11.69
C LYS A 287 1.88 -13.72 12.33
N GLY A 288 2.74 -14.50 11.67
CA GLY A 288 3.23 -15.76 12.22
C GLY A 288 3.94 -15.55 13.54
N TRP A 289 4.77 -14.50 13.63
CA TRP A 289 5.41 -14.11 14.89
C TRP A 289 4.39 -13.70 15.96
N ALA A 290 3.46 -12.79 15.64
CA ALA A 290 2.44 -12.30 16.59
C ALA A 290 1.51 -13.42 17.09
N ALA A 291 1.19 -14.39 16.25
CA ALA A 291 0.43 -15.57 16.64
C ALA A 291 1.23 -16.47 17.59
N SER A 292 2.52 -16.70 17.29
CA SER A 292 3.40 -17.54 18.11
C SER A 292 3.80 -16.90 19.45
N SER A 293 3.81 -15.58 19.54
CA SER A 293 4.21 -14.84 20.76
C SER A 293 3.17 -14.97 21.89
N GLY A 294 1.92 -15.32 21.54
CA GLY A 294 0.79 -15.47 22.45
C GLY A 294 0.25 -14.16 23.00
N TRP A 295 0.61 -13.03 22.38
CA TRP A 295 -0.02 -11.73 22.63
C TRP A 295 -1.44 -11.65 22.04
N MET A 296 -1.70 -12.42 20.99
CA MET A 296 -3.02 -12.52 20.38
C MET A 296 -3.84 -13.62 21.04
N LYS A 297 -4.61 -13.25 22.08
CA LYS A 297 -5.42 -14.21 22.86
C LYS A 297 -6.47 -14.96 22.03
N ASP A 298 -7.04 -14.30 21.02
CA ASP A 298 -8.26 -14.81 20.39
C ASP A 298 -8.04 -15.45 19.02
N GLY A 299 -6.80 -15.46 18.49
CA GLY A 299 -6.51 -15.93 17.13
C GLY A 299 -7.23 -15.17 16.00
N ARG A 300 -8.11 -14.20 16.32
CA ARG A 300 -8.96 -13.45 15.39
C ARG A 300 -8.18 -12.69 14.33
N GLU A 301 -6.95 -12.29 14.63
CA GLU A 301 -6.10 -11.64 13.63
C GLU A 301 -5.51 -12.64 12.60
N GLY A 302 -5.52 -13.94 12.91
CA GLY A 302 -5.22 -15.00 11.97
C GLY A 302 -6.40 -15.38 11.07
N ASP A 303 -7.61 -14.90 11.38
CA ASP A 303 -8.77 -15.16 10.54
C ASP A 303 -8.64 -14.40 9.21
N LEU A 304 -8.56 -15.20 8.13
CA LEU A 304 -8.58 -14.74 6.73
C LEU A 304 -9.84 -13.95 6.38
N SER A 305 -10.86 -13.94 7.24
CA SER A 305 -12.10 -13.19 7.09
C SER A 305 -11.93 -11.68 7.31
N THR A 306 -10.83 -11.25 7.93
CA THR A 306 -10.55 -9.83 8.13
C THR A 306 -10.20 -9.14 6.80
N ILE A 307 -10.89 -8.03 6.51
CA ILE A 307 -10.88 -7.31 5.22
C ILE A 307 -9.45 -7.01 4.74
N GLY A 308 -8.51 -6.71 5.65
CA GLY A 308 -7.12 -6.46 5.30
C GLY A 308 -6.42 -7.64 4.60
N GLN A 309 -6.79 -8.88 4.92
CA GLN A 309 -6.13 -10.10 4.40
C GLN A 309 -6.66 -10.51 3.04
N ILE A 310 -7.99 -10.51 2.91
CA ILE A 310 -8.65 -10.79 1.63
C ILE A 310 -8.16 -9.81 0.60
N MET A 311 -7.98 -8.53 0.95
CA MET A 311 -7.56 -7.50 0.01
C MET A 311 -6.11 -7.70 -0.46
N ALA A 312 -5.17 -8.02 0.43
CA ALA A 312 -3.78 -8.28 0.05
C ALA A 312 -3.62 -9.47 -0.91
N ILE A 313 -4.48 -10.50 -0.78
CA ILE A 313 -4.48 -11.69 -1.65
C ILE A 313 -5.32 -11.48 -2.91
N ALA A 314 -6.46 -10.82 -2.80
CA ALA A 314 -7.36 -10.55 -3.92
C ALA A 314 -6.73 -9.59 -4.92
N THR A 315 -5.87 -8.67 -4.48
CA THR A 315 -5.21 -7.68 -5.36
C THR A 315 -4.38 -8.33 -6.47
N PRO A 316 -3.37 -9.19 -6.17
CA PRO A 316 -2.64 -9.90 -7.21
C PRO A 316 -3.52 -10.90 -7.98
N GLY A 317 -4.50 -11.53 -7.32
CA GLY A 317 -5.44 -12.45 -7.97
C GLY A 317 -6.29 -11.77 -9.07
N LEU A 318 -6.87 -10.61 -8.77
CA LEU A 318 -7.64 -9.80 -9.72
C LEU A 318 -6.78 -9.29 -10.87
N PHE A 319 -5.52 -8.98 -10.60
CA PHE A 319 -4.57 -8.60 -11.64
C PHE A 319 -4.24 -9.78 -12.59
N LEU A 320 -4.00 -10.97 -12.04
CA LEU A 320 -3.78 -12.18 -12.85
C LEU A 320 -5.00 -12.49 -13.73
N VAL A 321 -6.21 -12.39 -13.16
CA VAL A 321 -7.47 -12.56 -13.92
C VAL A 321 -7.57 -11.52 -15.05
N ALA A 322 -7.30 -10.24 -14.77
CA ALA A 322 -7.31 -9.19 -15.79
C ALA A 322 -6.29 -9.44 -16.92
N CYS A 323 -5.13 -10.02 -16.59
CA CYS A 323 -4.14 -10.44 -17.58
C CYS A 323 -4.65 -11.61 -18.43
N CYS A 324 -5.26 -12.63 -17.81
CA CYS A 324 -5.83 -13.78 -18.49
C CYS A 324 -6.96 -13.38 -19.46
N ASP A 325 -7.84 -12.46 -19.06
CA ASP A 325 -8.93 -11.95 -19.91
C ASP A 325 -8.38 -11.29 -21.18
N LYS A 326 -7.33 -10.47 -21.06
CA LYS A 326 -6.67 -9.83 -22.21
C LYS A 326 -6.10 -10.85 -23.20
N VAL A 327 -5.54 -11.96 -22.71
CA VAL A 327 -5.00 -13.03 -23.57
C VAL A 327 -6.13 -13.76 -24.29
N LYS A 328 -7.26 -14.01 -23.64
CA LYS A 328 -8.41 -14.71 -24.22
C LYS A 328 -9.07 -13.90 -25.34
N PHE A 329 -9.29 -12.59 -25.15
CA PHE A 329 -9.87 -11.73 -26.19
C PHE A 329 -8.99 -11.59 -27.43
N ARG A 330 -7.67 -11.72 -27.32
CA ARG A 330 -6.76 -11.66 -28.46
C ARG A 330 -6.88 -12.86 -29.41
N LYS A 331 -7.38 -14.00 -28.95
CA LYS A 331 -7.57 -15.22 -29.77
C LYS A 331 -8.96 -15.31 -30.42
N GLY A 332 -9.85 -14.35 -30.17
CA GLY A 332 -11.29 -14.46 -30.41
C GLY A 332 -11.80 -14.21 -31.85
N PRO A 333 -11.36 -13.19 -32.62
CA PRO A 333 -12.07 -12.83 -33.86
C PRO A 333 -11.45 -13.34 -35.16
N GLU A 334 -10.18 -13.75 -35.16
CA GLU A 334 -9.44 -13.95 -36.43
C GLU A 334 -9.87 -15.20 -37.21
N LYS A 335 -10.61 -16.14 -36.58
CA LYS A 335 -11.08 -17.37 -37.25
C LYS A 335 -12.44 -17.27 -37.95
N ASN A 336 -13.19 -16.18 -37.79
CA ASN A 336 -14.52 -16.06 -38.39
C ASN A 336 -14.60 -15.13 -39.61
N MET A 337 -13.55 -14.34 -39.90
CA MET A 337 -13.54 -13.51 -41.11
C MET A 337 -13.18 -14.28 -42.38
N ASP A 338 -12.47 -15.41 -42.27
CA ASP A 338 -12.09 -16.21 -43.46
C ASP A 338 -13.24 -17.07 -44.01
N HIS A 339 -14.38 -17.16 -43.30
CA HIS A 339 -15.49 -18.01 -43.72
C HIS A 339 -16.67 -17.26 -44.35
N GLU A 340 -16.76 -15.93 -44.19
CA GLU A 340 -17.87 -15.11 -44.71
C GLU A 340 -17.53 -14.39 -46.04
N GLU A 341 -16.27 -14.44 -46.50
CA GLU A 341 -15.83 -13.94 -47.82
C GLU A 341 -15.93 -15.01 -48.94
N ARG A 342 -16.59 -16.14 -48.68
CA ARG A 342 -16.99 -17.13 -49.70
C ARG A 342 -18.50 -17.22 -49.89
N LEU A 343 -19.22 -16.12 -49.73
CA LEU A 343 -20.52 -15.97 -50.37
C LEU A 343 -20.29 -15.42 -51.79
N PRO A 344 -20.52 -16.23 -52.84
CA PRO A 344 -20.36 -15.75 -54.21
C PRO A 344 -21.30 -14.57 -54.44
N LEU A 345 -20.70 -13.45 -54.87
CA LEU A 345 -21.36 -12.30 -55.50
C LEU A 345 -22.24 -12.83 -56.63
N THR A 346 -23.48 -13.16 -56.28
CA THR A 346 -24.52 -13.42 -57.25
C THR A 346 -24.89 -12.06 -57.81
N GLN A 347 -24.56 -11.88 -59.08
CA GLN A 347 -24.87 -10.73 -59.92
C GLN A 347 -26.20 -10.08 -59.54
N GLN A 348 -26.15 -8.86 -58.99
CA GLN A 348 -27.29 -7.96 -59.04
C GLN A 348 -26.94 -6.87 -60.06
N GLY A 349 -27.27 -7.18 -61.31
CA GLY A 349 -27.22 -6.26 -62.43
C GLY A 349 -28.42 -5.31 -62.46
N TYR A 350 -28.28 -4.29 -63.32
CA TYR A 350 -29.30 -3.34 -63.79
C TYR A 350 -29.73 -2.27 -62.77
N SER A 351 -29.90 -0.99 -63.08
CA SER A 351 -29.99 -0.30 -64.37
C SER A 351 -29.75 1.19 -64.12
N SER A 352 -28.86 1.81 -64.90
CA SER A 352 -28.70 3.26 -64.97
C SER A 352 -29.84 3.88 -65.78
N VAL A 353 -30.78 4.56 -65.12
CA VAL A 353 -31.77 5.44 -65.79
C VAL A 353 -31.28 6.89 -65.64
N PRO A 354 -31.09 7.65 -66.74
CA PRO A 354 -30.80 9.07 -66.66
C PRO A 354 -32.10 9.85 -66.41
N GLN A 355 -32.12 10.70 -65.38
CA GLN A 355 -33.21 11.67 -65.18
C GLN A 355 -33.10 12.84 -66.17
N PRO A 356 -34.22 13.29 -66.77
CA PRO A 356 -34.24 14.50 -67.57
C PRO A 356 -34.30 15.75 -66.67
N ARG A 357 -33.51 16.76 -67.05
CA ARG A 357 -33.57 18.13 -66.50
C ARG A 357 -34.89 18.80 -66.91
N ARG A 358 -35.53 19.49 -65.97
CA ARG A 358 -36.35 20.67 -66.24
C ARG A 358 -35.85 21.82 -65.38
#